data_AF-A0A2M6YCQ4-F1
#
_entry.id   AF-A0A2M6YCQ4-F1
#
_cell.length_a   1.000
_cell.length_b   1.000
_cell.length_c   1.000
_cell.angle_alpha   90.00
_cell.angle_beta   90.00
_cell.angle_gamma   90.00
#
_symmetry.space_group_name_H-M   'P 1'
#
loop_
_entity.id
_entity.type
_entity.pdbx_description
1 polymer ?
#
loop_
_entity_poly.entity_id
_entity_poly.type
_entity_poly.pdbx_seq_one_letter_code
_entity_poly.pdbx_strand_id
1 'polypeptide(L)' 'MIFLLICYFISLLIFAAFSASGIYHLWRFGYVGDLTKPVIFLYVAVSITTIILTLTIMSFRSWPSAL' A
#
# COMPACT_ATOMS: atom_id res chain seq x y z
N MET A 1 -7.25 -13.83 -12.79
CA MET A 1 -6.11 -12.89 -12.92
C MET A 1 -6.54 -11.44 -13.01
N ILE A 2 -7.49 -11.06 -13.88
CA ILE A 2 -7.91 -9.66 -14.06
C ILE A 2 -8.40 -9.02 -12.75
N PHE A 3 -9.16 -9.76 -11.93
CA PHE A 3 -9.66 -9.30 -10.64
C PHE A 3 -8.53 -8.92 -9.66
N LEU A 4 -7.52 -9.79 -9.53
CA LEU A 4 -6.35 -9.53 -8.67
C LEU A 4 -5.53 -8.33 -9.16
N LEU A 5 -5.42 -8.17 -10.48
CA LEU A 5 -4.75 -7.01 -11.08
C LEU A 5 -5.49 -5.71 -10.75
N ILE A 6 -6.82 -5.72 -10.82
CA ILE A 6 -7.66 -4.57 -10.44
C ILE A 6 -7.48 -4.24 -8.96
N CYS A 7 -7.53 -5.23 -8.06
CA CYS A 7 -7.29 -5.01 -6.63
C CYS A 7 -5.91 -4.41 -6.36
N TYR A 8 -4.88 -4.87 -7.06
CA TYR A 8 -3.51 -4.34 -6.96
C TYR A 8 -3.40 -2.90 -7.48
N PHE A 9 -4.07 -2.58 -8.59
CA PHE A 9 -4.11 -1.19 -9.09
C PHE A 9 -4.83 -0.26 -8.11
N ILE A 10 -5.92 -0.70 -7.50
CA ILE A 10 -6.62 0.07 -6.46
C ILE A 10 -5.70 0.29 -5.26
N SER A 11 -4.95 -0.72 -4.80
CA SER A 11 -4.00 -0.54 -3.69
C SER A 11 -2.89 0.44 -4.04
N LEU A 12 -2.38 0.42 -5.28
CA LEU A 12 -1.37 1.38 -5.74
C LEU A 12 -1.91 2.82 -5.77
N LEU A 13 -3.15 3.03 -6.20
CA LEU A 13 -3.76 4.36 -6.20
C LEU A 13 -3.95 4.89 -4.77
N ILE A 14 -4.43 4.05 -3.86
CA ILE A 14 -4.56 4.40 -2.44
C ILE A 14 -3.18 4.75 -1.86
N PHE A 15 -2.16 3.94 -2.14
CA PHE A 15 -0.79 4.18 -1.69
C PHE A 15 -0.19 5.48 -2.23
N ALA A 16 -0.45 5.80 -3.50
CA ALA A 16 0.03 7.03 -4.14
C ALA A 16 -0.63 8.29 -3.54
N ALA A 17 -1.96 8.30 -3.40
CA ALA A 17 -2.69 9.40 -2.78
C ALA A 17 -2.26 9.61 -1.32
N PHE A 18 -2.06 8.49 -0.62
CA PHE A 18 -1.58 8.48 0.75
C PHE A 18 -0.17 9.08 0.87
N SER A 19 0.77 8.62 0.04
CA SER A 19 2.15 9.12 0.02
C SER A 19 2.20 10.61 -0.32
N ALA A 20 1.40 11.06 -1.28
CA ALA A 20 1.28 12.48 -1.64
C ALA A 20 0.80 13.34 -0.46
N SER A 21 -0.21 12.87 0.29
CA SER A 21 -0.69 13.57 1.49
C SER A 21 0.38 13.66 2.60
N GLY A 22 1.14 12.58 2.80
CA GLY A 22 2.23 12.56 3.77
C GLY A 22 3.36 13.51 3.41
N ILE A 23 3.79 13.52 2.14
CA ILE A 23 4.80 14.45 1.63
C ILE A 23 4.30 15.89 1.75
N TYR A 24 3.04 16.17 1.38
CA TYR A 24 2.45 17.50 1.50
C TYR A 24 2.47 18.00 2.95
N HIS A 25 2.07 17.15 3.91
CA HIS A 25 2.08 17.53 5.32
C HIS A 25 3.48 17.71 5.88
N LEU A 26 4.43 16.84 5.54
CA LEU A 26 5.84 16.99 5.92
C LEU A 26 6.44 18.27 5.35
N TRP A 27 6.11 18.61 4.10
CA TRP A 27 6.61 19.82 3.44
C TRP A 27 6.00 21.10 4.02
N ARG A 28 4.70 21.10 4.33
CA ARG A 28 3.98 22.30 4.78
C ARG A 28 4.11 22.58 6.27
N PHE A 29 4.13 21.55 7.10
CA PHE A 29 4.07 21.69 8.56
C PHE A 29 5.36 21.18 9.26
N GLY A 30 6.30 20.58 8.51
CA GLY A 30 7.47 19.94 9.10
C GLY A 30 7.05 18.80 10.05
N TYR A 31 7.93 18.45 10.99
CA TYR A 31 7.59 17.56 12.11
C TYR A 31 6.75 18.27 13.20
N VAL A 32 6.36 19.53 12.98
CA VAL A 32 5.67 20.38 13.95
C VAL A 32 4.16 20.22 13.73
N GLY A 33 3.63 19.12 14.26
CA GLY A 33 2.22 18.80 14.16
C GLY A 33 2.04 17.30 14.09
N ASP A 34 1.36 16.76 15.10
CA ASP A 34 1.17 15.34 15.41
C ASP A 34 0.61 14.48 14.26
N LEU A 35 0.18 15.09 13.14
CA LEU A 35 -0.38 14.44 11.95
C LEU A 35 0.62 13.55 11.19
N THR A 36 1.93 13.72 11.41
CA THR A 36 2.93 12.79 10.85
C THR A 36 2.80 11.38 11.43
N LYS A 37 2.41 11.23 12.70
CA LYS A 37 2.22 9.91 13.34
C LYS A 37 1.03 9.10 12.79
N PRO A 38 -0.19 9.63 12.66
CA PRO A 38 -1.30 8.92 12.04
C PRO A 38 -1.03 8.66 10.55
N VAL A 39 -0.26 9.53 9.87
CA VAL A 39 0.19 9.27 8.50
C VAL A 39 1.16 8.07 8.46
N ILE A 40 2.14 8.00 9.35
CA ILE A 40 3.03 6.83 9.43
C ILE A 40 2.24 5.56 9.77
N PHE A 41 1.28 5.66 10.68
CA PHE A 41 0.43 4.52 11.06
C PHE A 41 -0.39 3.99 9.87
N LEU A 42 -1.05 4.87 9.11
CA LEU A 42 -1.79 4.49 7.91
C LEU A 42 -0.88 3.93 6.81
N TYR A 43 0.31 4.50 6.63
CA TYR A 43 1.32 3.96 5.71
C TYR A 43 1.66 2.51 6.04
N VAL A 44 1.95 2.24 7.32
CA VAL A 44 2.30 0.90 7.82
C VAL A 44 1.13 -0.05 7.62
N ALA A 45 -0.11 0.36 7.94
CA ALA A 45 -1.30 -0.46 7.77
C ALA A 45 -1.53 -0.85 6.29
N VAL A 46 -1.43 0.11 5.36
CA VAL A 46 -1.58 -0.14 3.92
C VAL A 46 -0.48 -1.06 3.40
N SER A 47 0.76 -0.85 3.85
CA SER A 47 1.92 -1.65 3.45
C SER A 47 1.79 -3.11 3.93
N ILE A 48 1.44 -3.31 5.21
CA ILE A 48 1.19 -4.66 5.77
C ILE A 48 0.06 -5.36 5.01
N THR A 49 -1.04 -4.65 4.75
CA THR A 49 -2.19 -5.21 4.01
C THR A 49 -1.77 -5.65 2.61
N THR A 50 -0.96 -4.84 1.92
CA THR A 50 -0.44 -5.15 0.58
C THR A 50 0.48 -6.37 0.60
N ILE A 51 1.38 -6.47 1.59
CA ILE A 51 2.27 -7.61 1.76
C ILE A 51 1.46 -8.88 2.01
N ILE A 52 0.49 -8.86 2.92
CA ILE A 52 -0.36 -10.02 3.23
C ILE A 52 -1.15 -10.47 2.00
N LEU A 53 -1.78 -9.53 1.28
CA LEU A 53 -2.51 -9.84 0.05
C LEU A 53 -1.59 -10.46 -0.99
N THR A 54 -0.39 -9.90 -1.18
CA THR A 54 0.58 -10.41 -2.16
C THR A 54 1.05 -11.82 -1.80
N LEU A 55 1.43 -12.05 -0.54
CA LEU A 55 1.85 -13.38 -0.06
C LEU A 55 0.73 -14.41 -0.20
N THR A 56 -0.50 -14.03 0.18
CA THR A 56 -1.69 -14.89 0.04
C THR A 56 -1.89 -15.29 -1.42
N ILE A 57 -1.85 -14.31 -2.34
CA ILE A 57 -1.98 -14.58 -3.79
C ILE A 57 -0.86 -15.49 -4.27
N MET A 58 0.40 -15.28 -3.85
CA MET A 58 1.52 -16.14 -4.23
C MET A 58 1.35 -17.57 -3.72
N SER A 59 0.82 -17.77 -2.51
CA SER A 59 0.59 -19.10 -1.94
C SER A 59 -0.54 -19.88 -2.62
N PHE A 60 -1.59 -19.19 -3.10
CA PHE A 60 -2.72 -19.82 -3.78
C PHE A 60 -2.60 -19.85 -5.31
N ARG A 61 -1.65 -19.11 -5.87
CA ARG A 61 -1.34 -19.18 -7.29
C ARG A 61 -0.41 -20.37 -7.52
N SER A 62 -0.95 -21.43 -8.14
CA SER A 62 -0.13 -22.51 -8.68
C SER A 62 0.94 -21.93 -9.60
N TRP A 63 2.19 -22.32 -9.34
CA TRP A 63 3.29 -22.04 -10.26
C TRP A 63 2.90 -22.58 -11.63
N PRO A 64 3.19 -21.89 -12.75
CA PRO A 64 3.07 -22.51 -14.06
C PRO A 64 4.10 -23.65 -14.08
N SER A 65 3.67 -24.85 -13.70
CA SER A 65 4.41 -26.08 -13.92
C SER A 65 4.41 -26.25 -15.42
N ALA A 66 5.53 -25.89 -16.04
CA ALA A 66 5.83 -26.21 -17.42
C ALA A 66 5.90 -27.73 -17.53
N LEU A 67 4.74 -28.35 -17.78
CA LEU A 67 4.56 -29.72 -18.23
C LEU A 67 3.55 -29.68 -19.37
#